data_AF-A0A454VY26-F1
#
_entry.id   AF-A0A454VY26-F1
#
_cell.length_a   1.000
_cell.length_b   1.000
_cell.length_c   1.000
_cell.angle_alpha   90.00
_cell.angle_beta   90.00
_cell.angle_gamma   90.00
#
_symmetry.space_group_name_H-M   'P 1'
#
loop_
_entity.id
_entity.type
_entity.pdbx_description
1 polymer ?
#
loop_
_entity_poly.entity_id
_entity_poly.type
_entity_poly.pdbx_seq_one_letter_code
_entity_poly.pdbx_strand_id
1 'polypeptide(L)'
;NRLLPGIDISEGIDVSPITTGFHTIAVLAALRGQESPADDRNTLRVRTPSGGLHVWYRATDARRWQCSSGSSKKRALAWQVDVRADGGYIIAPGTTTEAGVYTPIGSVRTPAPLPQWLAQELQRTHHLPAPHVPAPRPVPGRAGQAVAAARHGGDPVGAVITTVLAEVTDCAGATDGTAFSEKLNRAAYTLGGLVAAGHISAQDAQDALMETARYARPGQEHRAEGIVRSGMTAGARRPLHPGSRS
;
A
#
# COMPACT_ATOMS: atom_id res chain seq x y z
N ASN A 1 7.54 -22.06 0.13
CA ASN A 1 8.40 -21.81 1.31
C ASN A 1 8.37 -20.31 1.64
N ARG A 2 8.07 -19.88 2.88
CA ARG A 2 7.66 -18.48 3.20
C ARG A 2 8.80 -17.56 3.67
N LEU A 3 10.03 -18.08 3.73
CA LEU A 3 11.19 -17.40 4.32
C LEU A 3 11.73 -16.26 3.46
N LEU A 4 11.90 -16.50 2.16
CA LEU A 4 12.39 -15.52 1.18
C LEU A 4 11.42 -15.49 0.01
N PRO A 5 10.46 -14.55 -0.02
CA PRO A 5 9.46 -14.48 -1.08
C PRO A 5 10.12 -14.43 -2.45
N GLY A 6 9.73 -15.32 -3.37
CA GLY A 6 10.27 -15.38 -4.74
C GLY A 6 11.69 -15.95 -4.87
N ILE A 7 12.21 -16.61 -3.84
CA ILE A 7 13.45 -17.40 -3.91
C ILE A 7 13.10 -18.82 -3.47
N ASP A 8 13.32 -19.78 -4.37
CA ASP A 8 13.05 -21.18 -4.08
C ASP A 8 14.18 -21.76 -3.20
N ILE A 9 13.77 -22.32 -2.07
CA ILE A 9 14.63 -23.08 -1.17
C ILE A 9 14.34 -24.55 -1.47
N SER A 10 15.36 -25.30 -1.88
CA SER A 10 15.24 -26.72 -2.24
C SER A 10 14.65 -27.54 -1.08
N GLU A 11 13.81 -28.54 -1.39
CA GLU A 11 13.08 -29.32 -0.38
C GLU A 11 13.99 -30.09 0.60
N GLY A 12 15.24 -30.36 0.22
CA GLY A 12 16.23 -31.03 1.07
C GLY A 12 16.97 -30.12 2.05
N ILE A 13 16.70 -28.81 2.07
CA ILE A 13 17.34 -27.87 3.00
C ILE A 13 16.52 -27.81 4.29
N ASP A 14 17.12 -28.23 5.40
CA ASP A 14 16.54 -28.01 6.73
C ASP A 14 16.60 -26.51 7.08
N VAL A 15 15.42 -25.90 7.16
CA VAL A 15 15.24 -24.49 7.53
C VAL A 15 14.80 -24.31 8.98
N SER A 16 14.70 -25.38 9.77
CA SER A 16 14.34 -25.33 11.19
C SER A 16 15.25 -24.42 12.05
N PRO A 17 16.55 -24.22 11.73
CA PRO A 17 17.39 -23.26 12.46
C PRO A 17 17.01 -21.78 12.21
N ILE A 18 16.19 -21.49 11.20
CA ILE A 18 15.76 -20.13 10.85
C ILE A 18 14.56 -19.75 11.70
N THR A 19 14.82 -19.14 12.86
CA THR A 19 13.81 -18.82 13.87
C THR A 19 13.50 -17.33 13.99
N THR A 20 14.37 -16.47 13.44
CA THR A 20 14.26 -15.01 13.58
C THR A 20 14.42 -14.28 12.25
N GLY A 21 13.94 -13.03 12.21
CA GLY A 21 14.20 -12.10 11.11
C GLY A 21 15.70 -11.82 10.87
N PHE A 22 16.55 -11.97 11.89
CA PHE A 22 17.99 -11.87 11.74
C PHE A 22 18.56 -13.00 10.88
N HIS A 23 18.07 -14.22 11.08
CA HIS A 23 18.51 -15.37 10.28
C HIS A 23 18.06 -15.23 8.83
N THR A 24 16.82 -14.81 8.60
CA THR A 24 16.30 -14.68 7.23
C THR A 24 17.00 -13.59 6.43
N ILE A 25 17.26 -12.43 7.03
CA ILE A 25 17.99 -11.36 6.34
C ILE A 25 19.46 -11.72 6.11
N ALA A 26 20.08 -12.47 7.03
CA ALA A 26 21.44 -12.97 6.86
C ALA A 26 21.53 -13.99 5.70
N VAL A 27 20.58 -14.92 5.60
CA VAL A 27 20.51 -15.86 4.47
C VAL A 27 20.29 -15.10 3.16
N LEU A 28 19.40 -14.10 3.13
CA LEU A 28 19.20 -13.29 1.92
C LEU A 28 20.49 -12.58 1.48
N ALA A 29 21.21 -11.97 2.43
CA ALA A 29 22.48 -11.30 2.16
C ALA A 29 23.55 -12.28 1.67
N ALA A 30 23.67 -13.45 2.32
CA ALA A 30 24.60 -14.50 1.91
C ALA A 30 24.34 -15.00 0.49
N LEU A 31 23.06 -15.19 0.10
CA LEU A 31 22.66 -15.54 -1.28
C LEU A 31 23.00 -14.47 -2.33
N ARG A 32 23.37 -13.26 -1.90
CA ARG A 32 23.82 -12.16 -2.75
C ARG A 32 25.31 -11.86 -2.59
N GLY A 33 26.04 -12.63 -1.78
CA GLY A 33 27.45 -12.37 -1.46
C GLY A 33 27.65 -11.04 -0.73
N GLN A 34 26.70 -10.65 0.12
CA GLN A 34 26.69 -9.37 0.83
C GLN A 34 26.74 -9.60 2.35
N GLU A 35 27.20 -8.58 3.07
CA GLU A 35 27.05 -8.52 4.52
C GLU A 35 25.57 -8.35 4.89
N SER A 36 25.16 -9.00 5.99
CA SER A 36 23.82 -8.82 6.54
C SER A 36 23.59 -7.35 6.91
N PRO A 37 22.45 -6.73 6.55
CA PRO A 37 22.09 -5.40 7.03
C PRO A 37 22.11 -5.26 8.55
N ALA A 38 21.88 -6.35 9.29
CA ALA A 38 21.98 -6.34 10.75
C ALA A 38 23.41 -6.06 11.24
N ASP A 39 24.41 -6.46 10.46
CA ASP A 39 25.83 -6.36 10.77
C ASP A 39 26.48 -5.10 10.19
N ASP A 40 25.87 -4.48 9.17
CA ASP A 40 26.33 -3.25 8.52
C ASP A 40 26.62 -2.12 9.53
N ARG A 41 27.92 -1.92 9.81
CA ARG A 41 28.41 -0.92 10.77
C ARG A 41 28.54 0.47 10.17
N ASN A 42 28.32 0.62 8.86
CA ASN A 42 28.50 1.86 8.12
C ASN A 42 27.21 2.68 8.04
N THR A 43 26.11 2.15 8.58
CA THR A 43 24.81 2.84 8.63
C THR A 43 24.26 2.98 10.06
N LEU A 44 23.26 3.84 10.22
CA LEU A 44 22.56 4.01 11.49
C LEU A 44 21.79 2.74 11.86
N ARG A 45 22.09 2.20 13.04
CA ARG A 45 21.39 1.05 13.63
C ARG A 45 20.90 1.39 15.02
N VAL A 46 19.74 0.83 15.39
CA VAL A 46 19.07 1.11 16.67
C VAL A 46 18.53 -0.17 17.26
N ARG A 47 18.96 -0.51 18.48
CA ARG A 47 18.39 -1.61 19.26
C ARG A 47 17.00 -1.21 19.74
N THR A 48 16.01 -2.04 19.51
CA THR A 48 14.66 -1.82 20.05
C THR A 48 14.55 -2.39 21.46
N PRO A 49 13.63 -1.89 22.30
CA PRO A 49 13.46 -2.41 23.66
C PRO A 49 13.06 -3.89 23.71
N SER A 50 12.36 -4.37 22.67
CA SER A 50 11.99 -5.78 22.50
C SER A 50 13.15 -6.71 22.08
N GLY A 51 14.38 -6.19 21.96
CA GLY A 51 15.55 -6.95 21.49
C GLY A 51 15.74 -6.98 19.97
N GLY A 52 14.79 -6.42 19.21
CA GLY A 52 14.89 -6.25 17.76
C GLY A 52 15.90 -5.19 17.33
N LEU A 53 16.03 -4.98 16.02
CA LEU A 53 16.98 -4.04 15.43
C LEU A 53 16.32 -3.26 14.30
N HIS A 54 16.44 -1.94 14.34
CA HIS A 54 16.20 -1.10 13.17
C HIS A 54 17.53 -0.83 12.46
N VAL A 55 17.56 -1.04 11.15
CA VAL A 55 18.67 -0.66 10.26
C VAL A 55 18.14 0.39 9.31
N TRP A 56 18.75 1.56 9.30
CA TRP A 56 18.26 2.70 8.55
C TRP A 56 19.08 2.89 7.29
N TYR A 57 18.42 3.18 6.18
CA TYR A 57 19.08 3.58 4.95
C TYR A 57 18.38 4.80 4.37
N ARG A 58 19.17 5.68 3.74
CA ARG A 58 18.65 6.82 2.99
C ARG A 58 18.39 6.39 1.55
N ALA A 59 17.15 6.51 1.09
CA ALA A 59 16.84 6.41 -0.33
C ALA A 59 17.62 7.49 -1.10
N THR A 60 18.35 7.09 -2.14
CA THR A 60 19.18 7.99 -2.96
C THR A 60 18.48 8.46 -4.23
N ASP A 61 17.25 8.04 -4.44
CA ASP A 61 16.43 8.36 -5.60
C ASP A 61 15.05 8.87 -5.17
N ALA A 62 14.29 9.38 -6.15
CA ALA A 62 12.94 9.87 -5.93
C ALA A 62 11.87 8.75 -5.89
N ARG A 63 12.26 7.47 -5.82
CA ARG A 63 11.30 6.37 -5.86
C ARG A 63 10.56 6.27 -4.52
N ARG A 64 9.26 6.01 -4.63
CA ARG A 64 8.35 5.87 -3.50
C ARG A 64 8.34 4.43 -3.01
N TRP A 65 9.25 4.10 -2.12
CA TRP A 65 9.35 2.78 -1.50
C TRP A 65 8.15 2.55 -0.57
N GLN A 66 7.53 1.38 -0.66
CA GLN A 66 6.32 1.06 0.09
C GLN A 66 6.64 0.21 1.32
N CYS A 67 5.83 0.38 2.37
CA CYS A 67 5.94 -0.41 3.59
C CYS A 67 5.53 -1.89 3.38
N SER A 68 6.05 -2.76 4.25
CA SER A 68 5.63 -4.15 4.37
C SER A 68 5.80 -4.69 5.80
N SER A 69 5.01 -5.71 6.15
CA SER A 69 5.33 -6.58 7.28
C SER A 69 5.97 -7.88 6.81
N GLY A 70 6.95 -8.40 7.56
CA GLY A 70 7.63 -9.68 7.27
C GLY A 70 6.73 -10.92 7.31
N SER A 71 5.44 -10.77 7.63
CA SER A 71 4.43 -11.84 7.59
C SER A 71 3.51 -11.77 6.37
N SER A 72 3.56 -10.67 5.62
CA SER A 72 2.65 -10.37 4.51
C SER A 72 2.80 -11.35 3.35
N LYS A 73 1.67 -11.76 2.77
CA LYS A 73 1.63 -12.60 1.56
C LYS A 73 1.76 -11.78 0.26
N LYS A 74 1.54 -10.46 0.32
CA LYS A 74 1.53 -9.58 -0.87
C LYS A 74 2.89 -8.94 -1.14
N ARG A 75 3.61 -8.58 -0.08
CA ARG A 75 4.87 -7.86 -0.11
C ARG A 75 5.59 -8.10 1.20
N ALA A 76 6.76 -8.72 1.17
CA ALA A 76 7.65 -8.89 2.30
C ALA A 76 9.06 -9.07 1.74
N LEU A 77 10.07 -8.45 2.38
CA LEU A 77 11.45 -8.60 1.96
C LEU A 77 11.97 -9.99 2.35
N ALA A 78 11.70 -10.38 3.59
CA ALA A 78 12.00 -11.70 4.15
C ALA A 78 11.04 -11.98 5.32
N TRP A 79 10.93 -13.24 5.74
CA TRP A 79 10.12 -13.61 6.89
C TRP A 79 10.61 -12.91 8.15
N GLN A 80 9.68 -12.34 8.92
CA GLN A 80 9.92 -11.51 10.11
C GLN A 80 10.75 -10.23 9.87
N VAL A 81 10.93 -9.79 8.63
CA VAL A 81 11.58 -8.52 8.31
C VAL A 81 10.54 -7.53 7.81
N ASP A 82 10.25 -6.53 8.64
CA ASP A 82 9.42 -5.39 8.28
C ASP A 82 10.23 -4.36 7.47
N VAL A 83 9.57 -3.69 6.52
CA VAL A 83 10.12 -2.54 5.80
C VAL A 83 9.25 -1.34 6.08
N ARG A 84 9.86 -0.27 6.59
CA ARG A 84 9.20 1.00 6.91
C ARG A 84 9.75 2.06 5.96
N ALA A 85 8.87 2.68 5.20
CA ALA A 85 9.18 3.61 4.12
C ALA A 85 8.03 4.64 3.98
N ASP A 86 7.68 5.08 2.76
CA ASP A 86 6.65 6.09 2.55
C ASP A 86 5.33 5.72 3.25
N GLY A 87 4.79 6.68 4.02
CA GLY A 87 3.55 6.53 4.78
C GLY A 87 3.66 5.65 6.03
N GLY A 88 4.82 5.06 6.29
CA GLY A 88 5.12 4.37 7.55
C GLY A 88 5.79 5.28 8.56
N TYR A 89 5.81 4.85 9.81
CA TYR A 89 6.55 5.50 10.88
C TYR A 89 7.31 4.48 11.71
N ILE A 90 8.32 4.96 12.42
CA ILE A 90 9.12 4.24 13.40
C ILE A 90 9.43 5.17 14.57
N ILE A 91 9.77 4.59 15.71
CA ILE A 91 10.19 5.37 16.87
C ILE A 91 11.63 5.86 16.64
N ALA A 92 11.84 7.13 16.95
CA ALA A 92 13.11 7.79 16.71
C ALA A 92 14.24 7.21 17.58
N PRO A 93 15.50 7.21 17.09
CA PRO A 93 16.64 6.81 17.89
C PRO A 93 16.78 7.70 19.14
N GLY A 94 17.05 7.10 20.29
CA GLY A 94 17.19 7.79 21.58
C GLY A 94 15.88 8.02 22.32
N THR A 95 14.72 7.69 21.74
CA THR A 95 13.44 7.81 22.43
C THR A 95 13.28 6.71 23.50
N THR A 96 12.83 7.11 24.68
CA THR A 96 12.40 6.21 25.76
C THR A 96 10.89 6.07 25.73
N THR A 97 10.40 4.83 25.78
CA THR A 97 8.99 4.50 25.97
C THR A 97 8.82 3.65 27.23
N GLU A 98 7.59 3.34 27.62
CA GLU A 98 7.32 2.39 28.73
C GLU A 98 7.98 1.03 28.52
N ALA A 99 8.13 0.59 27.26
CA ALA A 99 8.78 -0.67 26.93
C ALA A 99 10.32 -0.61 27.04
N GLY A 100 10.91 0.59 27.14
CA GLY A 100 12.35 0.82 27.26
C GLY A 100 12.91 1.78 26.21
N VAL A 101 14.24 1.78 26.04
CA VAL A 101 14.97 2.77 25.23
C VAL A 101 15.32 2.25 23.84
N TYR A 102 15.02 3.04 22.80
CA TYR A 102 15.52 2.81 21.44
C TYR A 102 16.97 3.27 21.34
N THR A 103 17.91 2.35 21.49
CA THR A 103 19.33 2.69 21.71
C THR A 103 20.13 2.66 20.40
N PRO A 104 20.68 3.79 19.91
CA PRO A 104 21.59 3.79 18.77
C PRO A 104 22.82 2.93 19.05
N ILE A 105 23.24 2.13 18.08
CA ILE A 105 24.38 1.21 18.22
C ILE A 105 25.56 1.73 17.39
N GLY A 106 26.76 1.70 17.97
CA GLY A 106 27.98 2.18 17.32
C GLY A 106 28.06 3.72 17.27
N SER A 107 28.94 4.24 16.42
CA SER A 107 29.21 5.68 16.29
C SER A 107 28.44 6.36 15.15
N VAL A 108 27.89 5.60 14.19
CA VAL A 108 27.18 6.16 13.04
C VAL A 108 25.83 6.74 13.48
N ARG A 109 25.55 7.99 13.08
CA ARG A 109 24.30 8.71 13.40
C ARG A 109 23.51 9.13 12.17
N THR A 110 24.10 8.99 10.98
CA THR A 110 23.46 9.33 9.71
C THR A 110 23.23 8.04 8.92
N PRO A 111 22.01 7.77 8.43
CA PRO A 111 21.76 6.64 7.54
C PRO A 111 22.63 6.71 6.28
N ALA A 112 23.32 5.62 5.97
CA ALA A 112 24.06 5.47 4.72
C ALA A 112 23.09 5.40 3.52
N PRO A 113 23.57 5.67 2.29
CA PRO A 113 22.83 5.34 1.07
C PRO A 113 22.29 3.90 1.09
N LEU A 114 21.06 3.70 0.60
CA LEU A 114 20.49 2.37 0.39
C LEU A 114 21.40 1.55 -0.53
N PRO A 115 21.94 0.40 -0.08
CA PRO A 115 22.78 -0.46 -0.91
C PRO A 115 22.00 -0.95 -2.14
N GLN A 116 22.67 -0.95 -3.29
CA GLN A 116 22.04 -1.30 -4.56
C GLN A 116 21.42 -2.71 -4.54
N TRP A 117 22.10 -3.69 -3.93
CA TRP A 117 21.60 -5.06 -3.82
C TRP A 117 20.30 -5.13 -3.00
N LEU A 118 20.19 -4.34 -1.93
CA LEU A 118 19.01 -4.31 -1.08
C LEU A 118 17.86 -3.59 -1.81
N ALA A 119 18.16 -2.54 -2.56
CA ALA A 119 17.18 -1.87 -3.44
C ALA A 119 16.62 -2.84 -4.50
N GLN A 120 17.46 -3.70 -5.08
CA GLN A 120 17.03 -4.73 -6.03
C GLN A 120 16.12 -5.78 -5.37
N GLU A 121 16.43 -6.22 -4.16
CA GLU A 121 15.60 -7.16 -3.40
C GLU A 121 14.23 -6.56 -3.01
N LEU A 122 14.22 -5.28 -2.59
CA LEU A 122 12.99 -4.53 -2.35
C LEU A 122 12.15 -4.41 -3.63
N GLN A 123 12.78 -4.14 -4.78
CA GLN A 123 12.07 -4.09 -6.07
C GLN A 123 11.49 -5.47 -6.44
N ARG A 124 12.30 -6.53 -6.31
CA ARG A 124 11.91 -7.92 -6.58
C ARG A 124 10.72 -8.36 -5.73
N THR A 125 10.63 -7.86 -4.51
CA THR A 125 9.55 -8.16 -3.55
C THR A 125 8.40 -7.15 -3.57
N HIS A 126 8.31 -6.34 -4.64
CA HIS A 126 7.21 -5.41 -4.94
C HIS A 126 7.10 -4.20 -4.00
N HIS A 127 8.19 -3.76 -3.38
CA HIS A 127 8.24 -2.52 -2.60
C HIS A 127 8.32 -1.26 -3.46
N LEU A 128 8.56 -1.40 -4.75
CA LEU A 128 8.28 -0.34 -5.72
C LEU A 128 6.89 -0.53 -6.32
N PRO A 129 6.16 0.55 -6.62
CA PRO A 129 4.99 0.47 -7.48
C PRO A 129 5.40 -0.23 -8.78
N ALA A 130 4.58 -1.18 -9.25
CA ALA A 130 4.80 -1.76 -10.56
C ALA A 130 4.88 -0.64 -11.60
N PRO A 131 5.82 -0.70 -12.57
CA PRO A 131 5.79 0.19 -13.71
C PRO A 131 4.40 0.12 -14.32
N HIS A 132 3.71 1.25 -14.39
CA HIS A 132 2.37 1.30 -14.95
C HIS A 132 2.49 1.12 -16.46
N VAL A 133 2.50 -0.13 -16.92
CA VAL A 133 2.21 -0.45 -18.33
C VAL A 133 0.70 -0.29 -18.48
N PRO A 134 0.20 0.70 -19.24
CA PRO A 134 -1.23 0.89 -19.43
C PRO A 134 -1.77 -0.28 -20.26
N ALA A 135 -2.24 -1.34 -19.59
CA ALA A 135 -3.12 -2.30 -20.22
C ALA A 135 -4.56 -1.78 -20.08
N PRO A 136 -5.33 -1.66 -21.18
CA PRO A 136 -6.76 -1.40 -21.08
C PRO A 136 -7.39 -2.56 -20.31
N ARG A 137 -7.79 -2.31 -19.06
CA ARG A 137 -8.55 -3.30 -18.28
C ARG A 137 -10.00 -3.21 -18.73
N PRO A 138 -10.63 -4.34 -19.11
CA PRO A 138 -12.06 -4.39 -19.32
C PRO A 138 -12.76 -3.87 -18.07
N VAL A 139 -13.78 -3.05 -18.30
CA VAL A 139 -14.69 -2.55 -17.27
C VAL A 139 -15.22 -3.75 -16.47
N PRO A 140 -15.17 -3.75 -15.13
CA PRO A 140 -15.81 -4.80 -14.32
C PRO A 140 -17.26 -4.96 -14.77
N GLY A 141 -17.73 -6.21 -14.95
CA GLY A 141 -19.00 -6.52 -15.63
C GLY A 141 -20.23 -5.75 -15.13
N ARG A 142 -20.21 -5.22 -13.90
CA ARG A 142 -21.27 -4.39 -13.32
C ARG A 142 -21.35 -2.96 -13.86
N ALA A 143 -20.23 -2.33 -14.22
CA ALA A 143 -20.29 -1.04 -14.93
C ALA A 143 -20.77 -1.24 -16.38
N GLY A 144 -20.52 -2.40 -17.00
CA GLY A 144 -21.19 -2.81 -18.24
C GLY A 144 -22.70 -3.02 -18.08
N GLN A 145 -23.16 -3.55 -16.93
CA GLN A 145 -24.58 -3.68 -16.60
C GLN A 145 -25.25 -2.31 -16.33
N ALA A 146 -24.53 -1.35 -15.72
CA ALA A 146 -25.03 0.01 -15.53
C ALA A 146 -25.21 0.76 -16.86
N VAL A 147 -24.29 0.58 -17.83
CA VAL A 147 -24.42 1.15 -19.17
C VAL A 147 -25.58 0.48 -19.94
N ALA A 148 -25.84 -0.80 -19.70
CA ALA A 148 -27.00 -1.49 -20.27
C ALA A 148 -28.34 -1.02 -19.65
N ALA A 149 -28.37 -0.74 -18.34
CA ALA A 149 -29.56 -0.20 -17.66
C ALA A 149 -29.87 1.26 -18.05
N ALA A 150 -28.83 2.07 -18.30
CA ALA A 150 -28.96 3.45 -18.78
C ALA A 150 -29.64 3.57 -20.16
N ARG A 151 -29.71 2.47 -20.94
CA ARG A 151 -30.42 2.42 -22.22
C ARG A 151 -31.95 2.42 -22.09
N HIS A 152 -32.49 2.36 -20.86
CA HIS A 152 -33.93 2.37 -20.59
C HIS A 152 -34.50 3.73 -20.10
N GLY A 153 -33.83 4.86 -20.40
CA GLY A 153 -34.46 6.19 -20.39
C GLY A 153 -34.45 6.98 -19.08
N GLY A 154 -33.32 6.99 -18.35
CA GLY A 154 -33.10 7.87 -17.19
C GLY A 154 -31.74 8.57 -17.24
N ASP A 155 -31.41 9.38 -16.22
CA ASP A 155 -30.11 10.06 -16.06
C ASP A 155 -28.96 9.02 -16.01
N PRO A 156 -28.17 8.88 -17.10
CA PRO A 156 -27.13 7.86 -17.19
C PRO A 156 -25.99 8.09 -16.19
N VAL A 157 -25.74 9.36 -15.86
CA VAL A 157 -24.66 9.77 -14.95
C VAL A 157 -25.06 9.42 -13.51
N GLY A 158 -26.27 9.80 -13.10
CA GLY A 158 -26.82 9.44 -11.79
C GLY A 158 -26.82 7.93 -11.54
N ALA A 159 -27.26 7.12 -12.52
CA ALA A 159 -27.27 5.66 -12.38
C ALA A 159 -25.86 5.05 -12.15
N VAL A 160 -24.84 5.57 -12.85
CA VAL A 160 -23.44 5.14 -12.65
C VAL A 160 -22.94 5.53 -11.26
N ILE A 161 -23.20 6.77 -10.84
CA ILE A 161 -22.82 7.27 -9.51
C ILE A 161 -23.45 6.43 -8.41
N THR A 162 -24.77 6.21 -8.45
CA THR A 162 -25.50 5.38 -7.48
C THR A 162 -24.91 3.97 -7.40
N THR A 163 -24.62 3.36 -8.54
CA THR A 163 -24.06 2.01 -8.60
C THR A 163 -22.68 1.94 -7.94
N VAL A 164 -21.81 2.92 -8.22
CA VAL A 164 -20.45 2.96 -7.65
C VAL A 164 -20.49 3.19 -6.13
N LEU A 165 -21.50 3.92 -5.65
CA LEU A 165 -21.61 4.31 -4.24
C LEU A 165 -22.41 3.33 -3.37
N ALA A 166 -23.13 2.36 -3.95
CA ALA A 166 -24.00 1.42 -3.23
C ALA A 166 -23.36 0.79 -1.98
N GLU A 167 -22.15 0.22 -2.11
CA GLU A 167 -21.50 -0.43 -0.96
C GLU A 167 -21.05 0.54 0.14
N VAL A 168 -20.85 1.81 -0.21
CA VAL A 168 -20.56 2.89 0.75
C VAL A 168 -21.84 3.27 1.48
N THR A 169 -22.96 3.37 0.76
CA THR A 169 -24.29 3.59 1.34
C THR A 169 -24.66 2.48 2.32
N ASP A 170 -24.41 1.21 1.98
CA ASP A 170 -24.70 0.04 2.82
C ASP A 170 -23.97 0.09 4.18
N CYS A 171 -22.89 0.85 4.28
CA CYS A 171 -22.17 1.00 5.53
C CYS A 171 -22.98 1.74 6.60
N ALA A 172 -24.04 2.50 6.24
CA ALA A 172 -24.90 3.20 7.19
C ALA A 172 -25.55 2.26 8.24
N GLY A 173 -25.78 0.98 7.87
CA GLY A 173 -26.45 0.01 8.74
C GLY A 173 -25.63 -0.54 9.92
N ALA A 174 -24.32 -0.26 9.98
CA ALA A 174 -23.45 -0.71 11.07
C ALA A 174 -22.28 0.25 11.27
N THR A 175 -21.88 0.53 12.51
CA THR A 175 -20.80 1.49 12.82
C THR A 175 -19.40 0.89 12.63
N ASP A 176 -19.23 -0.41 12.85
CA ASP A 176 -17.94 -1.13 12.78
C ASP A 176 -17.96 -2.36 11.86
N GLY A 177 -16.79 -2.83 11.43
CA GLY A 177 -16.65 -4.04 10.60
C GLY A 177 -17.04 -3.88 9.12
N THR A 178 -17.40 -2.68 8.67
CA THR A 178 -17.96 -2.45 7.32
C THR A 178 -16.93 -2.22 6.22
N ALA A 179 -15.65 -2.05 6.58
CA ALA A 179 -14.56 -1.63 5.69
C ALA A 179 -14.86 -0.29 4.95
N PHE A 180 -15.61 0.62 5.58
CA PHE A 180 -16.05 1.90 5.01
C PHE A 180 -14.94 2.68 4.29
N SER A 181 -13.78 2.89 4.92
CA SER A 181 -12.69 3.67 4.32
C SER A 181 -12.12 3.05 3.04
N GLU A 182 -12.04 1.71 2.96
CA GLU A 182 -11.59 1.00 1.76
C GLU A 182 -12.61 1.12 0.63
N LYS A 183 -13.89 0.93 0.95
CA LYS A 183 -15.00 1.06 -0.01
C LYS A 183 -15.12 2.49 -0.56
N LEU A 184 -15.04 3.49 0.31
CA LEU A 184 -15.04 4.91 -0.08
C LEU A 184 -13.84 5.25 -0.97
N ASN A 185 -12.64 4.76 -0.62
CA ASN A 185 -11.45 4.97 -1.45
C ASN A 185 -11.61 4.35 -2.85
N ARG A 186 -12.17 3.14 -2.94
CA ARG A 186 -12.43 2.45 -4.21
C ARG A 186 -13.48 3.16 -5.06
N ALA A 187 -14.56 3.66 -4.43
CA ALA A 187 -15.56 4.47 -5.11
C ALA A 187 -14.96 5.77 -5.66
N ALA A 188 -14.19 6.49 -4.83
CA ALA A 188 -13.49 7.71 -5.22
C ALA A 188 -12.48 7.48 -6.36
N TYR A 189 -11.75 6.37 -6.33
CA TYR A 189 -10.86 5.96 -7.42
C TYR A 189 -11.61 5.72 -8.73
N THR A 190 -12.77 5.05 -8.67
CA THR A 190 -13.58 4.75 -9.85
C THR A 190 -14.18 6.01 -10.46
N LEU A 191 -14.79 6.88 -9.64
CA LEU A 191 -15.34 8.15 -10.11
C LEU A 191 -14.24 9.09 -10.63
N GLY A 192 -13.07 9.14 -9.97
CA GLY A 192 -11.92 9.91 -10.47
C GLY A 192 -11.47 9.49 -11.87
N GLY A 193 -11.50 8.18 -12.17
CA GLY A 193 -11.21 7.67 -13.51
C GLY A 193 -12.27 8.04 -14.55
N LEU A 194 -13.55 8.03 -14.18
CA LEU A 194 -14.66 8.45 -15.05
C LEU A 194 -14.64 9.96 -15.33
N VAL A 195 -14.28 10.77 -14.34
CA VAL A 195 -14.06 12.21 -14.48
C VAL A 195 -12.92 12.49 -15.47
N ALA A 196 -11.78 11.81 -15.33
CA ALA A 196 -10.66 11.99 -16.25
C ALA A 196 -10.95 11.52 -17.68
N ALA A 197 -11.90 10.60 -17.85
CA ALA A 197 -12.41 10.16 -19.15
C ALA A 197 -13.54 11.07 -19.71
N GLY A 198 -13.95 12.11 -18.97
CA GLY A 198 -14.96 13.08 -19.40
C GLY A 198 -16.41 12.58 -19.30
N HIS A 199 -16.66 11.50 -18.57
CA HIS A 199 -18.01 10.92 -18.45
C HIS A 199 -18.85 11.50 -17.31
N ILE A 200 -18.21 12.13 -16.32
CA ILE A 200 -18.85 12.73 -15.15
C ILE A 200 -18.07 14.01 -14.81
N SER A 201 -18.73 15.06 -14.31
CA SER A 201 -18.01 16.25 -13.85
C SER A 201 -17.28 15.97 -12.52
N ALA A 202 -16.14 16.65 -12.30
CA ALA A 202 -15.40 16.53 -11.05
C ALA A 202 -16.25 16.95 -9.84
N GLN A 203 -17.11 17.95 -10.03
CA GLN A 203 -18.01 18.48 -9.00
C GLN A 203 -19.06 17.44 -8.61
N ASP A 204 -19.78 16.86 -9.57
CA ASP A 204 -20.83 15.86 -9.30
C ASP A 204 -20.26 14.62 -8.61
N ALA A 205 -19.08 14.17 -9.05
CA ALA A 205 -18.39 13.05 -8.42
C ALA A 205 -18.01 13.34 -6.97
N GLN A 206 -17.46 14.53 -6.70
CA GLN A 206 -17.04 14.94 -5.37
C GLN A 206 -18.24 15.12 -4.44
N ASP A 207 -19.30 15.79 -4.91
CA ASP A 207 -20.51 16.04 -4.13
C ASP A 207 -21.20 14.72 -3.76
N ALA A 208 -21.38 13.81 -4.71
CA ALA A 208 -21.99 12.51 -4.45
C ALA A 208 -21.17 11.64 -3.48
N LEU A 209 -19.83 11.66 -3.59
CA LEU A 209 -18.94 10.96 -2.65
C LEU A 209 -19.06 11.51 -1.24
N MET A 210 -19.05 12.84 -1.09
CA MET A 210 -19.11 13.49 0.20
C MET A 210 -20.49 13.38 0.84
N GLU A 211 -21.56 13.46 0.06
CA GLU A 211 -22.93 13.21 0.52
C GLU A 211 -23.10 11.78 1.02
N THR A 212 -22.66 10.79 0.24
CA THR A 212 -22.73 9.37 0.64
C THR A 212 -21.86 9.08 1.87
N ALA A 213 -20.68 9.70 1.96
CA ALA A 213 -19.82 9.55 3.13
C ALA A 213 -20.45 10.13 4.40
N ARG A 214 -21.08 11.32 4.31
CA ARG A 214 -21.83 11.94 5.41
C ARG A 214 -23.00 11.07 5.85
N TYR A 215 -23.76 10.54 4.90
CA TYR A 215 -24.87 9.64 5.18
C TYR A 215 -24.42 8.37 5.90
N ALA A 216 -23.36 7.72 5.40
CA ALA A 216 -22.87 6.47 5.99
C ALA A 216 -22.15 6.67 7.33
N ARG A 217 -21.46 7.80 7.54
CA ARG A 217 -20.69 8.11 8.75
C ARG A 217 -20.82 9.59 9.14
N PRO A 218 -21.94 9.99 9.76
CA PRO A 218 -22.11 11.35 10.27
C PRO A 218 -20.99 11.72 11.25
N GLY A 219 -20.39 12.91 11.11
CA GLY A 219 -19.31 13.40 11.97
C GLY A 219 -17.89 12.93 11.60
N GLN A 220 -17.71 12.19 10.49
CA GLN A 220 -16.39 11.78 9.98
C GLN A 220 -15.98 12.48 8.67
N GLU A 221 -16.53 13.66 8.40
CA GLU A 221 -16.39 14.37 7.12
C GLU A 221 -14.92 14.69 6.80
N HIS A 222 -14.17 15.21 7.78
CA HIS A 222 -12.75 15.54 7.59
C HIS A 222 -11.90 14.30 7.19
N ARG A 223 -12.23 13.13 7.75
CA ARG A 223 -11.56 11.87 7.40
C ARG A 223 -11.97 11.42 5.99
N ALA A 224 -13.25 11.56 5.65
CA ALA A 224 -13.76 11.22 4.33
C ALA A 224 -13.15 12.09 3.23
N GLU A 225 -12.97 13.39 3.45
CA GLU A 225 -12.34 14.31 2.49
C GLU A 225 -10.94 13.86 2.07
N GLY A 226 -10.11 13.45 3.03
CA GLY A 226 -8.76 12.95 2.74
C GLY A 226 -8.79 11.68 1.87
N ILE A 227 -9.73 10.78 2.14
CA ILE A 227 -9.92 9.53 1.38
C ILE A 227 -10.42 9.83 -0.04
N VAL A 228 -11.42 10.70 -0.17
CA VAL A 228 -12.02 11.12 -1.44
C VAL A 228 -10.99 11.83 -2.31
N ARG A 229 -10.28 12.82 -1.77
CA ARG A 229 -9.23 13.55 -2.49
C ARG A 229 -8.13 12.64 -3.00
N SER A 230 -7.61 11.77 -2.14
CA SER A 230 -6.56 10.80 -2.50
C SER A 230 -7.06 9.80 -3.55
N GLY A 231 -8.26 9.25 -3.36
CA GLY A 231 -8.90 8.31 -4.28
C GLY A 231 -9.15 8.90 -5.66
N MET A 232 -9.79 10.07 -5.73
CA MET A 232 -10.06 10.76 -7.00
C MET A 232 -8.77 11.14 -7.73
N THR A 233 -7.76 11.64 -7.01
CA THR A 233 -6.45 11.97 -7.61
C THR A 233 -5.77 10.73 -8.19
N ALA A 234 -5.82 9.60 -7.48
CA ALA A 234 -5.27 8.34 -7.97
C ALA A 234 -6.06 7.78 -9.15
N GLY A 235 -7.39 7.91 -9.13
CA GLY A 235 -8.30 7.51 -10.20
C GLY A 235 -8.10 8.33 -11.47
N ALA A 236 -7.95 9.64 -11.35
CA ALA A 236 -7.77 10.55 -12.49
C ALA A 236 -6.51 10.26 -13.31
N ARG A 237 -5.49 9.64 -12.70
CA ARG A 237 -4.29 9.16 -13.41
C ARG A 237 -4.57 7.95 -14.30
N ARG A 238 -5.77 7.38 -14.24
CA ARG A 238 -6.19 6.20 -14.99
C ARG A 238 -7.63 6.36 -15.51
N PRO A 239 -7.81 7.11 -16.61
CA PRO A 239 -9.12 7.31 -17.23
C PRO A 239 -9.87 6.00 -17.45
N LEU A 240 -11.16 5.97 -17.11
CA LEU A 240 -12.03 4.80 -17.27
C LEU A 240 -13.04 5.08 -18.38
N HIS A 241 -13.00 4.31 -19.46
CA HIS A 241 -13.98 4.38 -20.53
C HIS A 241 -15.00 3.24 -20.38
N PRO A 242 -16.30 3.54 -20.14
CA PRO A 242 -17.36 2.55 -20.12
C PRO A 242 -17.58 1.98 -21.53
N GLY A 243 -16.87 0.89 -21.84
CA GLY A 243 -17.18 0.00 -22.97
C GLY A 243 -17.08 0.62 -24.37
N SER A 244 -15.86 0.79 -24.88
CA SER A 244 -15.61 0.64 -26.33
C SER A 244 -15.38 -0.85 -26.62
N ARG A 245 -16.35 -1.52 -27.24
CA ARG A 245 -16.08 -2.76 -27.98
C ARG A 245 -15.82 -2.35 -29.43
N SER A 246 -14.65 -2.73 -29.95
CA SER A 246 -14.55 -3.06 -31.37
C SER A 246 -15.30 -4.37 -31.64
#